data_AF-A0ABD5MZ57-F1
#
_entry.id   AF-A0ABD5MZ57-F1
#
_cell.length_a   1.000
_cell.length_b   1.000
_cell.length_c   1.000
_cell.angle_alpha   90.00
_cell.angle_beta   90.00
_cell.angle_gamma   90.00
#
_symmetry.space_group_name_H-M   'P 1'
#
loop_
_entity.id
_entity.type
_entity.pdbx_description
1 polymer ?
#
loop_
_entity_poly.entity_id
_entity_poly.type
_entity_poly.pdbx_seq_one_letter_code
_entity_poly.pdbx_strand_id
1 'polypeptide(L)'
;MEKTKTILLAGLDILLLISFFGLILKIFEYGGIVLYGEMLILLILLCLTFVGLYAALFYIRWGMILLSLGFLLILGDLLLLYLLNKSINPLYIFSVIITAIGFILSIANIGEREEYLTEVDEEGIEEIEPKEEKKSKIK
;
A
#
# COMPACT_ATOMS: atom_id res chain seq x y z
N MET A 1 11.26 -6.61 -17.16
CA MET A 1 10.01 -6.69 -16.37
C MET A 1 10.03 -5.76 -15.14
N GLU A 2 11.19 -5.27 -14.68
CA GLU A 2 11.27 -4.33 -13.54
C GLU A 2 10.74 -2.91 -13.81
N LYS A 3 10.87 -2.41 -15.04
CA LYS A 3 10.41 -1.05 -15.40
C LYS A 3 8.89 -0.88 -15.22
N THR A 4 8.08 -1.88 -15.59
CA THR A 4 6.62 -1.83 -15.43
C THR A 4 6.19 -1.80 -13.97
N LYS A 5 6.86 -2.56 -13.09
CA LYS A 5 6.58 -2.57 -11.64
C LYS A 5 6.88 -1.22 -10.98
N THR A 6 7.96 -0.56 -11.39
CA THR A 6 8.34 0.77 -10.88
C THR A 6 7.33 1.85 -11.30
N ILE A 7 6.85 1.79 -12.55
CA ILE A 7 5.82 2.70 -13.07
C ILE A 7 4.49 2.49 -12.31
N LEU A 8 4.13 1.25 -12.01
CA LEU A 8 2.90 0.93 -11.27
C LEU A 8 2.96 1.46 -9.84
N LEU A 9 4.09 1.30 -9.15
CA LEU A 9 4.29 1.86 -7.81
C LEU A 9 4.19 3.40 -7.83
N ALA A 10 4.89 4.06 -8.76
CA ALA A 10 4.81 5.52 -8.92
C ALA A 10 3.38 5.99 -9.24
N GLY A 11 2.61 5.19 -9.99
CA GLY A 11 1.19 5.43 -10.23
C GLY A 11 0.35 5.36 -8.96
N LEU A 12 0.58 4.36 -8.10
CA LEU A 12 -0.09 4.24 -6.81
C LEU A 12 0.22 5.42 -5.90
N ASP A 13 1.46 5.91 -5.89
CA ASP A 13 1.88 7.08 -5.11
C ASP A 13 1.09 8.33 -5.51
N ILE A 14 0.98 8.56 -6.83
CA ILE A 14 0.23 9.70 -7.38
C ILE A 14 -1.27 9.57 -7.05
N LEU A 15 -1.85 8.37 -7.19
CA LEU A 15 -3.27 8.13 -6.87
C LEU A 15 -3.55 8.36 -5.38
N LEU A 16 -2.66 7.88 -4.51
CA LEU A 16 -2.75 8.07 -3.06
C LEU A 16 -2.69 9.57 -2.72
N LEU A 17 -1.74 10.30 -3.30
CA LEU A 17 -1.59 11.74 -3.08
C LEU A 17 -2.85 12.52 -3.50
N ILE A 18 -3.41 12.21 -4.68
CA ILE A 18 -4.64 12.86 -5.16
C ILE A 18 -5.82 12.53 -4.24
N SER A 19 -5.90 11.29 -3.74
CA SER A 19 -6.95 10.87 -2.81
C SER A 19 -6.89 11.64 -1.49
N PHE A 20 -5.69 11.78 -0.91
CA PHE A 20 -5.47 12.59 0.29
C PHE A 20 -5.77 14.07 0.07
N PHE A 21 -5.37 14.63 -1.07
CA PHE A 21 -5.69 16.02 -1.41
C PHE A 21 -7.19 16.25 -1.47
N GLY A 22 -7.94 15.32 -2.07
CA GLY A 22 -9.41 15.35 -2.10
C GLY A 22 -10.04 15.33 -0.70
N LEU A 23 -9.54 14.46 0.18
CA LEU A 23 -9.97 14.38 1.58
C LEU A 23 -9.69 15.69 2.34
N ILE A 24 -8.47 16.22 2.24
CA ILE A 24 -8.08 17.47 2.93
C ILE A 24 -9.02 18.61 2.56
N LEU A 25 -9.29 18.80 1.25
CA LEU A 25 -10.20 19.84 0.80
C LEU A 25 -11.61 19.68 1.37
N LYS A 26 -12.08 18.43 1.51
CA LYS A 26 -13.39 18.12 2.06
C LYS A 26 -13.48 18.35 3.57
N ILE A 27 -12.41 18.06 4.30
CA ILE A 27 -12.37 18.23 5.75
C ILE A 27 -12.55 19.71 6.13
N PHE A 28 -11.98 20.64 5.36
CA PHE A 28 -12.16 22.08 5.59
C PHE A 28 -13.59 22.59 5.33
N GLU A 29 -14.48 21.80 4.70
CA GLU A 29 -15.90 22.14 4.59
C GLU A 29 -16.64 21.95 5.93
N TYR A 30 -16.07 21.19 6.87
CA TYR A 30 -16.63 20.95 8.19
C TYR A 30 -16.09 21.95 9.23
N GLY A 31 -16.94 22.31 10.19
CA GLY A 31 -16.58 23.17 11.30
C GLY A 31 -16.72 22.48 12.66
N GLY A 32 -16.11 23.07 13.69
CA GLY A 32 -16.31 22.66 15.09
C GLY A 32 -15.66 21.32 15.43
N ILE A 33 -16.34 20.50 16.26
CA ILE A 33 -15.76 19.25 16.80
C ILE A 33 -15.54 18.17 15.73
N VAL A 34 -16.36 18.20 14.67
CA VAL A 34 -16.26 17.28 13.53
C VAL A 34 -14.92 17.49 12.81
N LEU A 35 -14.53 18.75 12.59
CA LEU A 35 -13.23 19.08 11.98
C LEU A 35 -12.04 18.45 12.72
N TYR A 36 -12.03 18.53 14.06
CA TYR A 36 -10.95 17.95 14.86
C TYR A 36 -10.93 16.42 14.78
N GLY A 37 -12.10 15.78 14.77
CA GLY A 37 -12.21 14.32 14.60
C GLY A 37 -11.70 13.87 13.24
N GLU A 38 -12.15 14.56 12.18
CA GLU A 38 -11.73 14.31 10.80
C GLU A 38 -10.22 14.50 10.60
N MET A 39 -9.62 15.56 11.17
CA MET A 39 -8.17 15.75 11.10
C MET A 39 -7.40 14.62 11.80
N LEU A 40 -7.90 14.09 12.92
CA LEU A 40 -7.26 12.99 13.63
C LEU A 40 -7.33 11.70 12.80
N ILE A 41 -8.50 11.41 12.21
CA ILE A 41 -8.68 10.26 11.31
C ILE A 41 -7.75 10.39 10.10
N LEU A 42 -7.72 11.55 9.46
CA LEU A 42 -6.83 11.83 8.34
C LEU A 42 -5.36 11.60 8.70
N LEU A 43 -4.92 12.06 9.88
CA LEU A 43 -3.55 11.85 10.34
C LEU A 43 -3.22 10.36 10.51
N ILE A 44 -4.13 9.59 11.10
CA ILE A 44 -3.96 8.13 11.27
C ILE A 44 -3.89 7.44 9.90
N LEU A 45 -4.78 7.80 8.97
CA LEU A 45 -4.77 7.28 7.60
C LEU A 45 -3.47 7.62 6.88
N LEU A 46 -3.00 8.86 7.02
CA LEU A 46 -1.75 9.30 6.43
C LEU A 46 -0.58 8.46 6.98
N CYS A 47 -0.46 8.30 8.30
CA CYS A 47 0.57 7.44 8.88
C CYS A 47 0.47 5.98 8.38
N LEU A 48 -0.73 5.41 8.34
CA LEU A 48 -0.94 4.02 7.92
C LEU A 48 -0.55 3.79 6.46
N THR A 49 -0.94 4.72 5.58
CA THR A 49 -0.58 4.67 4.15
C THR A 49 0.91 4.90 3.92
N PHE A 50 1.57 5.80 4.66
CA PHE A 50 3.03 5.96 4.58
C PHE A 50 3.78 4.69 4.99
N VAL A 51 3.35 4.03 6.07
CA VAL A 51 3.92 2.74 6.49
C VAL A 51 3.69 1.66 5.44
N GLY A 52 2.47 1.59 4.88
CA GLY A 52 2.14 0.67 3.79
C GLY A 52 3.00 0.91 2.54
N LEU A 53 3.18 2.17 2.17
CA LEU A 53 3.97 2.58 1.02
C LEU A 53 5.46 2.25 1.21
N TYR A 54 6.01 2.59 2.37
CA TYR A 54 7.38 2.21 2.72
C TYR A 54 7.56 0.69 2.60
N ALA A 55 6.69 -0.11 3.22
CA ALA A 55 6.76 -1.56 3.12
C ALA A 55 6.60 -2.09 1.68
N ALA A 56 5.80 -1.44 0.84
CA ALA A 56 5.62 -1.81 -0.55
C ALA A 56 6.88 -1.55 -1.41
N LEU A 57 7.63 -0.48 -1.12
CA LEU A 57 8.92 -0.17 -1.73
C LEU A 57 9.99 -1.23 -1.42
N PHE A 58 9.97 -1.80 -0.21
CA PHE A 58 10.86 -2.91 0.19
C PHE A 58 10.34 -4.29 -0.21
N TYR A 59 9.35 -4.35 -1.10
CA TYR A 59 8.75 -5.59 -1.58
C TYR A 59 8.07 -6.48 -0.54
N ILE A 60 7.74 -5.94 0.64
CA ILE A 60 7.10 -6.70 1.72
C ILE A 60 5.61 -6.86 1.42
N ARG A 61 5.10 -8.10 1.43
CA ARG A 61 3.69 -8.43 1.12
C ARG A 61 2.69 -7.64 1.99
N TRP A 62 3.01 -7.48 3.27
CA TRP A 62 2.20 -6.72 4.22
C TRP A 62 2.04 -5.24 3.82
N GLY A 63 3.00 -4.66 3.08
CA GLY A 63 2.90 -3.29 2.58
C GLY A 63 1.77 -3.08 1.60
N MET A 64 1.57 -4.02 0.66
CA MET A 64 0.47 -3.96 -0.30
C MET A 64 -0.90 -4.17 0.38
N ILE A 65 -0.96 -5.01 1.41
CA ILE A 65 -2.17 -5.21 2.21
C ILE A 65 -2.51 -3.92 2.98
N LEU A 66 -1.52 -3.29 3.61
CA LEU A 66 -1.67 -2.01 4.31
C LEU A 66 -2.10 -0.87 3.38
N LEU A 67 -1.52 -0.79 2.17
CA LEU A 67 -1.96 0.15 1.13
C LEU A 67 -3.41 -0.07 0.74
N SER A 68 -3.79 -1.32 0.47
CA SER A 68 -5.17 -1.67 0.12
C SER A 68 -6.14 -1.31 1.24
N LEU A 69 -5.75 -1.57 2.49
CA LEU A 69 -6.51 -1.18 3.67
C LEU A 69 -6.61 0.35 3.79
N GLY A 70 -5.53 1.07 3.53
CA GLY A 70 -5.52 2.54 3.50
C GLY A 70 -6.48 3.10 2.46
N PHE A 71 -6.43 2.62 1.22
CA PHE A 71 -7.39 2.99 0.18
C PHE A 71 -8.83 2.64 0.55
N LEU A 72 -9.05 1.48 1.16
CA LEU A 72 -10.38 1.07 1.61
C LEU A 72 -10.93 2.02 2.68
N LEU A 73 -10.10 2.41 3.65
CA LEU A 73 -10.49 3.35 4.70
C LEU A 73 -10.74 4.75 4.13
N ILE A 74 -9.89 5.24 3.22
CA ILE A 74 -10.10 6.51 2.50
C ILE A 74 -11.42 6.46 1.73
N LEU A 75 -11.70 5.35 1.04
CA LEU A 75 -12.94 5.19 0.28
C LEU A 75 -14.15 5.17 1.20
N GLY A 76 -14.06 4.46 2.33
CA GLY A 76 -15.11 4.41 3.35
C GLY A 76 -15.37 5.79 3.96
N ASP A 77 -14.31 6.53 4.26
CA ASP A 77 -14.36 7.88 4.81
C ASP A 77 -15.03 8.84 3.82
N LEU A 78 -14.57 8.85 2.56
CA LEU A 78 -15.24 9.60 1.49
C LEU A 78 -16.73 9.24 1.44
N LEU A 79 -17.08 7.96 1.32
CA LEU A 79 -18.49 7.51 1.24
C LEU A 79 -19.32 7.97 2.44
N LEU A 80 -18.75 7.99 3.64
CA LEU A 80 -19.40 8.51 4.84
C LEU A 80 -19.66 10.01 4.70
N LEU A 81 -18.66 10.79 4.26
CA LEU A 81 -18.82 12.22 3.97
C LEU A 81 -19.89 12.48 2.89
N TYR A 82 -20.00 11.62 1.87
CA TYR A 82 -21.07 11.72 0.87
C TYR A 82 -22.46 11.59 1.47
N LEU A 83 -22.63 10.57 2.33
CA LEU A 83 -23.91 10.30 2.99
C LEU A 83 -24.32 11.46 3.91
N LEU A 84 -23.35 12.08 4.59
CA LEU A 84 -23.59 13.20 5.49
C LEU A 84 -23.90 14.51 4.74
N ASN A 85 -23.13 14.83 3.70
CA ASN A 85 -23.19 16.15 3.07
C ASN A 85 -24.28 16.26 1.99
N LYS A 86 -24.79 15.13 1.46
CA LYS A 86 -25.85 15.01 0.41
C LYS A 86 -25.66 15.89 -0.84
N SER A 87 -24.55 16.61 -0.96
CA SER A 87 -24.26 17.50 -2.08
C SER A 87 -23.47 16.74 -3.13
N ILE A 88 -23.98 16.78 -4.37
CA ILE A 88 -23.34 16.15 -5.52
C ILE A 88 -22.25 17.12 -6.02
N ASN A 89 -21.09 17.09 -5.36
CA ASN A 89 -19.92 17.84 -5.81
C ASN A 89 -19.11 16.98 -6.81
N PRO A 90 -18.87 17.44 -8.05
CA PRO A 90 -18.11 16.68 -9.05
C PRO A 90 -16.70 16.29 -8.60
N LEU A 91 -16.03 17.17 -7.84
CA LEU A 91 -14.69 16.89 -7.29
C LEU A 91 -14.71 15.69 -6.35
N TYR A 92 -15.79 15.54 -5.58
CA TYR A 92 -15.95 14.42 -4.67
C TYR A 92 -16.10 13.10 -5.42
N ILE A 93 -16.94 13.07 -6.47
CA ILE A 93 -17.09 11.88 -7.33
C ILE A 93 -15.75 11.49 -7.95
N PHE A 94 -14.98 12.48 -8.40
CA PHE A 94 -13.65 12.25 -8.95
C PHE A 94 -12.69 11.62 -7.92
N SER A 95 -12.66 12.12 -6.69
CA SER A 95 -11.87 11.53 -5.60
C SER A 95 -12.28 10.09 -5.28
N VAL A 96 -13.58 9.78 -5.27
CA VAL A 96 -14.08 8.42 -5.07
C VAL A 96 -13.60 7.49 -6.18
N ILE A 97 -13.71 7.91 -7.44
CA ILE A 97 -13.28 7.10 -8.59
C ILE A 97 -11.77 6.84 -8.53
N ILE A 98 -10.97 7.86 -8.25
CA ILE A 98 -9.50 7.72 -8.12
C ILE A 98 -9.14 6.75 -6.99
N THR A 99 -9.77 6.91 -5.83
CA THR A 99 -9.53 6.05 -4.68
C THR A 99 -9.92 4.60 -5.00
N ALA A 100 -11.05 4.39 -5.67
CA ALA A 100 -11.49 3.07 -6.10
C ALA A 100 -10.52 2.42 -7.11
N ILE A 101 -9.98 3.19 -8.06
CA ILE A 101 -8.96 2.70 -8.99
C ILE A 101 -7.68 2.32 -8.22
N GLY A 102 -7.22 3.18 -7.30
CA GLY A 102 -6.06 2.91 -6.45
C GLY A 102 -6.23 1.64 -5.62
N PHE A 103 -7.42 1.43 -5.06
CA PHE A 103 -7.78 0.21 -4.34
C PHE A 103 -7.69 -1.05 -5.22
N ILE A 104 -8.32 -1.02 -6.40
CA ILE A 104 -8.31 -2.16 -7.34
C ILE A 104 -6.88 -2.50 -7.76
N LEU A 105 -6.07 -1.49 -8.11
CA LEU A 105 -4.66 -1.68 -8.48
C LEU A 105 -3.84 -2.26 -7.32
N SER A 106 -4.08 -1.77 -6.10
CA SER A 106 -3.40 -2.26 -4.91
C SER A 106 -3.70 -3.74 -4.65
N ILE A 107 -4.98 -4.16 -4.77
CA ILE A 107 -5.37 -5.57 -4.61
C ILE A 107 -4.83 -6.45 -5.73
N ALA A 108 -4.92 -6.02 -6.99
CA ALA A 108 -4.41 -6.78 -8.13
C ALA A 108 -2.92 -7.10 -7.97
N ASN A 109 -2.15 -6.16 -7.43
CA ASN A 109 -0.72 -6.32 -7.18
C ASN A 109 -0.38 -7.19 -5.95
N ILE A 110 -1.36 -7.61 -5.14
CA ILE A 110 -1.12 -8.59 -4.07
C ILE A 110 -0.89 -9.99 -4.67
N GLY A 111 -1.65 -10.38 -5.70
CA GLY A 111 -1.61 -11.72 -6.29
C GLY A 111 -0.37 -11.99 -7.16
N GLU A 112 0.12 -10.99 -7.90
CA GLU A 112 1.26 -11.17 -8.82
C GLU A 112 2.63 -11.31 -8.11
N ARG A 113 2.71 -11.09 -6.78
CA ARG A 113 3.97 -11.14 -6.02
C ARG A 113 4.30 -12.48 -5.37
N GLU A 114 3.35 -13.43 -5.32
CA GLU A 114 3.62 -14.76 -4.76
C GLU A 114 4.53 -15.62 -5.66
N GLU A 115 4.54 -15.36 -6.97
CA GLU A 115 5.28 -16.17 -7.95
C GLU A 115 6.81 -15.99 -7.83
N TYR A 116 7.28 -14.82 -7.38
CA TYR A 116 8.73 -14.51 -7.36
C TYR A 116 9.47 -14.89 -6.07
N LEU A 117 8.78 -14.98 -4.93
CA LEU A 117 9.43 -15.36 -3.66
C LEU A 117 9.63 -16.87 -3.53
N THR A 118 8.92 -17.66 -4.35
CA THR A 118 9.01 -19.13 -4.32
C THR A 118 10.19 -19.66 -5.13
N GLU A 119 10.69 -18.91 -6.12
CA GLU A 119 11.82 -19.34 -6.96
C GLU A 119 13.21 -19.06 -6.36
N VAL A 120 13.33 -18.20 -5.35
CA VAL A 120 14.64 -17.81 -4.78
C VAL A 120 15.11 -18.75 -3.66
N ASP A 121 14.22 -19.54 -3.08
CA ASP A 121 14.55 -20.45 -1.96
C ASP A 121 15.03 -21.85 -2.40
N GLU A 122 14.90 -22.23 -3.68
CA GLU A 122 15.28 -23.58 -4.14
C GLU A 122 16.70 -23.70 -4.71
N GLU A 123 17.40 -22.60 -5.04
CA GLU A 123 18.78 -22.65 -5.59
C GLU A 123 19.88 -22.48 -4.53
N GLY A 124 19.56 -22.45 -3.23
CA GLY A 124 20.48 -22.04 -2.16
C GLY A 124 21.09 -23.13 -1.29
N ILE A 125 20.85 -24.42 -1.54
CA ILE A 125 21.35 -25.52 -0.68
C ILE A 125 22.04 -26.60 -1.53
N GLU A 126 23.10 -26.25 -2.24
CA GLU A 126 24.12 -27.24 -2.60
C GLU A 126 24.97 -27.55 -1.36
N GLU A 127 24.54 -28.61 -0.68
CA GLU A 127 25.27 -29.54 0.17
C GLU A 127 26.80 -29.31 0.22
N ILE A 128 27.29 -28.73 1.31
CA ILE A 128 28.72 -28.65 1.59
C ILE A 128 29.20 -30.07 1.93
N GLU A 129 29.80 -30.76 0.97
CA GLU A 129 30.51 -32.04 1.19
C GLU A 129 31.52 -31.90 2.35
N PRO A 130 31.46 -32.77 3.37
CA PRO A 130 32.46 -32.78 4.43
C PRO A 130 33.76 -33.35 3.88
N LYS A 131 34.78 -32.50 3.75
CA LYS A 131 36.17 -32.94 3.52
C LYS A 131 36.61 -33.87 4.64
N GLU A 132 36.77 -35.16 4.33
CA GLU A 132 37.42 -36.13 5.20
C GLU A 132 38.87 -35.70 5.48
N GLU A 133 39.10 -35.21 6.70
CA GLU A 133 40.42 -34.95 7.24
C GLU A 133 41.10 -36.29 7.59
N LYS A 134 41.79 -36.90 6.62
CA LYS A 134 42.65 -38.07 6.84
C LYS A 134 43.88 -37.67 7.68
N LYS A 135 43.73 -37.69 9.01
CA LYS A 135 44.85 -37.61 9.95
C LYS A 135 45.65 -38.92 9.96
N SER A 136 46.92 -38.78 9.59
CA SER A 136 48.10 -39.27 10.31
C SER A 136 48.11 -40.73 10.78
N LYS A 137 49.00 -41.53 10.19
CA LYS A 137 49.96 -42.36 10.94
C LYS A 137 51.23 -42.54 10.10
N ILE A 138 52.23 -41.68 10.35
CA ILE A 138 53.64 -42.00 10.11
C ILE A 138 54.14 -42.58 11.43
N LYS A 139 54.70 -43.80 11.37
CA LYS A 139 55.43 -44.43 12.45
C LYS A 139 56.78 -44.86 11.91
#